data_AF-A0A0K6IC76-F1
#
_entry.id   AF-A0A0K6IC76-F1
#
_cell.length_a   1.000
_cell.length_b   1.000
_cell.length_c   1.000
_cell.angle_alpha   90.00
_cell.angle_beta   90.00
_cell.angle_gamma   90.00
#
_symmetry.space_group_name_H-M   'P 1'
#
loop_
_entity.id
_entity.type
_entity.pdbx_description
1 polymer ?
#
loop_
_entity_poly.entity_id
_entity_poly.type
_entity_poly.pdbx_seq_one_letter_code
_entity_poly.pdbx_strand_id
1 'polypeptide(L)'
;MSCLPSHGRVNCVRCFAPATASDFDKTRRESPDRTWRITSNPLAWGSVEPEIVVLGFSKGPTQAGALASSPHDEIAYKGSRTAVGKILSHIGVVPTPTNGDYKGMVDRLISDRNGRFHFGSLVRCTVERYDEKAQAWKGSGGGMLDKFMATPFGNEVAMNCASQFLGALPSRTRLVVMFGLGTKLNYVRAARKLVEAARPGKWRTVNEVAYSDGDITFVHVEHFASQGALIPNWLGMNNHDRAALGRKAREAVQAALAS
;
A
#
# COMPACT_ATOMS: atom_id res chain seq x y z
N MET A 1 22.82 1.67 7.23
CA MET A 1 21.89 1.59 6.08
C MET A 1 20.56 1.08 6.61
N SER A 2 19.45 1.74 6.31
CA SER A 2 18.12 1.26 6.72
C SER A 2 17.63 0.19 5.75
N CYS A 3 17.08 -0.91 6.27
CA CYS A 3 16.44 -1.96 5.47
C CYS A 3 14.93 -1.98 5.71
N LEU A 4 14.19 -2.42 4.70
CA LEU A 4 12.78 -2.76 4.90
C LEU A 4 12.65 -4.10 5.64
N PRO A 5 11.51 -4.39 6.29
CA PRO A 5 11.33 -5.64 7.00
C PRO A 5 11.51 -6.86 6.10
N SER A 6 12.13 -7.91 6.62
CA SER A 6 12.27 -9.19 5.93
C SER A 6 10.93 -9.77 5.51
N HIS A 7 10.95 -10.48 4.40
CA HIS A 7 9.84 -11.28 3.91
C HIS A 7 9.31 -12.20 5.03
N GLY A 8 8.05 -12.00 5.43
CA GLY A 8 7.43 -12.73 6.54
C GLY A 8 6.64 -11.85 7.50
N ARG A 9 6.52 -12.32 8.74
CA ARG A 9 5.95 -11.58 9.89
C ARG A 9 6.92 -10.50 10.36
N VAL A 10 6.39 -9.33 10.62
CA VAL A 10 7.16 -8.19 11.12
C VAL A 10 6.94 -8.07 12.62
N ASN A 11 8.02 -7.98 13.42
CA ASN A 11 7.88 -7.76 14.85
C ASN A 11 7.73 -6.26 15.15
N CYS A 12 6.50 -5.75 15.11
CA CYS A 12 6.21 -4.35 15.40
C CYS A 12 5.03 -4.23 16.37
N VAL A 13 5.30 -3.64 17.55
CA VAL A 13 4.31 -3.43 18.62
C VAL A 13 4.05 -1.95 18.93
N ARG A 14 4.60 -1.04 18.10
CA ARG A 14 4.65 0.41 18.36
C ARG A 14 3.29 1.04 18.70
N CYS A 15 2.23 0.60 18.01
CA CYS A 15 0.88 1.12 18.23
C CYS A 15 0.10 0.38 19.33
N PHE A 16 0.68 -0.59 20.01
CA PHE A 16 0.04 -1.41 21.04
C PHE A 16 0.61 -1.15 22.44
N ALA A 17 1.39 -0.08 22.63
CA ALA A 17 1.93 0.31 23.93
C ALA A 17 0.82 0.43 25.00
N PRO A 18 1.08 0.02 26.26
CA PRO A 18 2.38 -0.39 26.82
C PRO A 18 2.76 -1.86 26.55
N ALA A 19 2.07 -2.58 25.65
CA ALA A 19 2.40 -3.97 25.37
C ALA A 19 3.83 -4.10 24.80
N THR A 20 4.65 -4.92 25.47
CA THR A 20 6.01 -5.29 25.01
C THR A 20 5.98 -6.38 23.95
N ALA A 21 4.82 -7.06 23.79
CA ALA A 21 4.56 -8.09 22.79
C ALA A 21 3.10 -8.00 22.33
N SER A 22 2.83 -8.49 21.13
CA SER A 22 1.47 -8.66 20.61
C SER A 22 1.33 -10.04 19.99
N ASP A 23 0.20 -10.69 20.24
CA ASP A 23 -0.15 -11.94 19.59
C ASP A 23 -0.57 -11.67 18.16
N PHE A 24 0.19 -12.25 17.22
CA PHE A 24 -0.06 -12.08 15.79
C PHE A 24 -1.49 -12.48 15.42
N ASP A 25 -2.18 -11.55 14.76
CA ASP A 25 -3.56 -11.65 14.28
C ASP A 25 -4.64 -11.77 15.37
N LYS A 26 -4.27 -11.55 16.65
CA LYS A 26 -5.18 -11.62 17.80
C LYS A 26 -5.23 -10.34 18.61
N THR A 27 -4.10 -9.71 18.90
CA THR A 27 -4.07 -8.47 19.68
C THR A 27 -4.72 -7.33 18.90
N ARG A 28 -5.68 -6.66 19.54
CA ARG A 28 -6.44 -5.54 18.96
C ARG A 28 -6.32 -4.30 19.83
N ARG A 29 -6.37 -3.13 19.20
CA ARG A 29 -6.52 -1.83 19.87
C ARG A 29 -7.63 -1.06 19.16
N GLU A 30 -8.59 -0.58 19.93
CA GLU A 30 -9.70 0.24 19.45
C GLU A 30 -9.44 1.72 19.71
N SER A 31 -10.04 2.59 18.91
CA SER A 31 -10.12 4.02 19.20
C SER A 31 -11.00 4.26 20.45
N PRO A 32 -10.82 5.37 21.18
CA PRO A 32 -11.61 5.66 22.39
C PRO A 32 -13.14 5.68 22.17
N ASP A 33 -13.56 6.12 20.98
CA ASP A 33 -14.94 6.17 20.53
C ASP A 33 -15.43 4.84 19.90
N ARG A 34 -14.57 3.82 19.83
CA ARG A 34 -14.83 2.48 19.25
C ARG A 34 -15.28 2.51 17.78
N THR A 35 -14.99 3.57 17.06
CA THR A 35 -15.31 3.67 15.63
C THR A 35 -14.25 3.03 14.73
N TRP A 36 -13.03 2.86 15.25
CA TRP A 36 -11.90 2.26 14.54
C TRP A 36 -11.19 1.22 15.41
N ARG A 37 -10.57 0.24 14.75
CA ARG A 37 -9.64 -0.67 15.41
C ARG A 37 -8.49 -1.07 14.50
N ILE A 38 -7.40 -1.50 15.14
CA ILE A 38 -6.29 -2.18 14.48
C ILE A 38 -6.09 -3.57 15.07
N THR A 39 -5.68 -4.52 14.22
CA THR A 39 -5.26 -5.87 14.63
C THR A 39 -3.78 -6.07 14.33
N SER A 40 -3.00 -6.52 15.31
CA SER A 40 -1.54 -6.69 15.17
C SER A 40 -1.21 -7.87 14.26
N ASN A 41 -1.01 -7.60 12.98
CA ASN A 41 -0.62 -8.61 11.99
C ASN A 41 0.28 -8.05 10.87
N PRO A 42 1.33 -7.25 11.18
CA PRO A 42 2.18 -6.67 10.16
C PRO A 42 2.96 -7.75 9.40
N LEU A 43 3.01 -7.60 8.07
CA LEU A 43 3.62 -8.55 7.12
C LEU A 43 4.38 -7.76 6.05
N ALA A 44 5.39 -8.39 5.48
CA ALA A 44 6.17 -7.89 4.35
C ALA A 44 6.49 -9.02 3.38
N TRP A 45 6.68 -8.67 2.11
CA TRP A 45 7.08 -9.61 1.05
C TRP A 45 8.14 -8.97 0.15
N GLY A 46 8.85 -9.79 -0.62
CA GLY A 46 9.95 -9.37 -1.48
C GLY A 46 11.24 -9.01 -0.74
N SER A 47 12.06 -8.17 -1.39
CA SER A 47 13.40 -7.77 -0.97
C SER A 47 13.41 -6.76 0.19
N VAL A 48 14.47 -6.80 0.99
CA VAL A 48 14.75 -5.82 2.06
C VAL A 48 15.49 -4.58 1.57
N GLU A 49 16.08 -4.66 0.36
CA GLU A 49 16.76 -3.57 -0.35
C GLU A 49 16.20 -3.45 -1.78
N PRO A 50 14.90 -3.13 -1.93
CA PRO A 50 14.27 -3.05 -3.24
C PRO A 50 14.63 -1.75 -3.95
N GLU A 51 14.47 -1.77 -5.27
CA GLU A 51 14.40 -0.57 -6.10
C GLU A 51 12.98 0.03 -6.07
N ILE A 52 11.96 -0.84 -6.00
CA ILE A 52 10.54 -0.50 -6.07
C ILE A 52 9.79 -1.05 -4.86
N VAL A 53 9.09 -0.17 -4.14
CA VAL A 53 8.20 -0.55 -3.03
C VAL A 53 6.75 -0.42 -3.49
N VAL A 54 5.93 -1.43 -3.28
CA VAL A 54 4.51 -1.46 -3.68
C VAL A 54 3.62 -1.57 -2.45
N LEU A 55 2.74 -0.59 -2.25
CA LEU A 55 1.96 -0.43 -1.02
C LEU A 55 0.46 -0.35 -1.31
N GLY A 56 -0.32 -1.16 -0.58
CA GLY A 56 -1.76 -0.88 -0.35
C GLY A 56 -1.97 0.06 0.84
N PHE A 57 -3.23 0.34 1.21
CA PHE A 57 -3.51 1.10 2.44
C PHE A 57 -3.25 0.28 3.70
N SER A 58 -4.02 -0.80 3.87
CA SER A 58 -3.93 -1.75 4.98
C SER A 58 -4.32 -3.14 4.48
N LYS A 59 -4.23 -4.15 5.35
CA LYS A 59 -4.83 -5.45 5.07
C LYS A 59 -6.36 -5.36 5.16
N GLY A 60 -7.04 -6.12 4.31
CA GLY A 60 -8.50 -6.22 4.30
C GLY A 60 -9.05 -7.08 5.45
N PRO A 61 -10.37 -7.01 5.72
CA PRO A 61 -11.00 -7.67 6.86
C PRO A 61 -11.19 -9.16 6.64
N THR A 62 -11.31 -9.62 5.39
CA THR A 62 -11.47 -11.03 4.99
C THR A 62 -10.24 -11.90 5.30
N GLN A 63 -9.26 -11.35 6.00
CA GLN A 63 -8.03 -12.01 6.40
C GLN A 63 -7.82 -11.99 7.92
N ALA A 64 -8.43 -11.07 8.67
CA ALA A 64 -8.18 -10.97 10.11
C ALA A 64 -8.71 -12.21 10.85
N GLY A 65 -7.83 -12.87 11.60
CA GLY A 65 -8.06 -14.16 12.26
C GLY A 65 -7.64 -15.38 11.43
N ALA A 66 -7.50 -15.24 10.11
CA ALA A 66 -7.09 -16.30 9.19
C ALA A 66 -5.63 -16.14 8.71
N LEU A 67 -4.96 -15.02 9.00
CA LEU A 67 -3.56 -14.81 8.60
C LEU A 67 -2.62 -15.72 9.38
N ALA A 68 -2.98 -16.09 10.60
CA ALA A 68 -2.17 -16.98 11.42
C ALA A 68 -1.94 -18.36 10.75
N SER A 69 -2.90 -18.85 9.96
CA SER A 69 -2.88 -20.17 9.32
C SER A 69 -2.73 -20.14 7.79
N SER A 70 -2.78 -18.96 7.16
CA SER A 70 -2.63 -18.83 5.71
C SER A 70 -1.15 -18.94 5.29
N PRO A 71 -0.84 -19.63 4.18
CA PRO A 71 0.50 -19.57 3.59
C PRO A 71 0.88 -18.13 3.26
N HIS A 72 2.08 -17.70 3.69
CA HIS A 72 2.48 -16.29 3.65
C HIS A 72 2.38 -15.68 2.25
N ASP A 73 2.85 -16.41 1.24
CA ASP A 73 2.86 -15.99 -0.15
C ASP A 73 1.49 -16.04 -0.84
N GLU A 74 0.43 -16.47 -0.16
CA GLU A 74 -0.94 -16.43 -0.67
C GLU A 74 -1.74 -15.23 -0.15
N ILE A 75 -1.19 -14.49 0.82
CA ILE A 75 -1.92 -13.43 1.54
C ILE A 75 -2.00 -12.14 0.71
N ALA A 76 -0.87 -11.66 0.20
CA ALA A 76 -0.81 -10.36 -0.48
C ALA A 76 -1.68 -10.36 -1.74
N TYR A 77 -2.61 -9.39 -1.83
CA TYR A 77 -3.50 -9.21 -2.96
C TYR A 77 -4.34 -10.45 -3.34
N LYS A 78 -4.65 -11.32 -2.37
CA LYS A 78 -5.45 -12.53 -2.58
C LYS A 78 -6.72 -12.22 -3.38
N GLY A 79 -6.93 -12.94 -4.48
CA GLY A 79 -8.07 -12.77 -5.39
C GLY A 79 -7.94 -11.61 -6.40
N SER A 80 -6.91 -10.77 -6.32
CA SER A 80 -6.76 -9.59 -7.20
C SER A 80 -5.40 -9.48 -7.89
N ARG A 81 -4.55 -10.51 -7.82
CA ARG A 81 -3.20 -10.49 -8.42
C ARG A 81 -3.19 -10.26 -9.93
N THR A 82 -4.20 -10.72 -10.67
CA THR A 82 -4.34 -10.39 -12.09
C THR A 82 -4.49 -8.89 -12.33
N ALA A 83 -5.28 -8.19 -11.50
CA ALA A 83 -5.44 -6.74 -11.58
C ALA A 83 -4.14 -6.00 -11.19
N VAL A 84 -3.47 -6.47 -10.12
CA VAL A 84 -2.14 -5.96 -9.73
C VAL A 84 -1.16 -6.07 -10.90
N GLY A 85 -1.06 -7.23 -11.53
CA GLY A 85 -0.14 -7.44 -12.65
C GLY A 85 -0.46 -6.55 -13.85
N LYS A 86 -1.74 -6.37 -14.19
CA LYS A 86 -2.16 -5.44 -15.25
C LYS A 86 -1.75 -3.99 -14.94
N ILE A 87 -1.93 -3.55 -13.70
CA ILE A 87 -1.57 -2.19 -13.28
C ILE A 87 -0.05 -1.99 -13.30
N LEU A 88 0.72 -2.92 -12.72
CA LEU A 88 2.18 -2.86 -12.69
C LEU A 88 2.79 -2.92 -14.10
N SER A 89 2.22 -3.75 -14.99
CA SER A 89 2.62 -3.78 -16.40
C SER A 89 2.27 -2.48 -17.10
N HIS A 90 1.07 -1.93 -16.86
CA HIS A 90 0.64 -0.68 -17.48
C HIS A 90 1.53 0.51 -17.12
N ILE A 91 2.07 0.59 -15.91
CA ILE A 91 3.01 1.66 -15.53
C ILE A 91 4.46 1.37 -15.93
N GLY A 92 4.73 0.18 -16.49
CA GLY A 92 6.04 -0.18 -17.05
C GLY A 92 7.07 -0.70 -16.05
N VAL A 93 6.67 -1.10 -14.83
CA VAL A 93 7.63 -1.69 -13.86
C VAL A 93 7.87 -3.18 -14.08
N VAL A 94 7.00 -3.84 -14.86
CA VAL A 94 7.11 -5.25 -15.25
C VAL A 94 6.66 -5.43 -16.71
N PRO A 95 7.20 -6.40 -17.46
CA PRO A 95 6.76 -6.65 -18.81
C PRO A 95 5.32 -7.18 -18.86
N THR A 96 4.64 -6.96 -19.98
CA THR A 96 3.38 -7.64 -20.29
C THR A 96 3.66 -9.13 -20.53
N PRO A 97 3.06 -10.07 -19.76
CA PRO A 97 3.25 -11.50 -19.99
C PRO A 97 2.64 -11.91 -21.32
N THR A 98 3.39 -12.63 -22.15
CA THR A 98 2.98 -13.09 -23.49
C THR A 98 1.75 -14.00 -23.48
N ASN A 99 1.58 -14.81 -22.44
CA ASN A 99 0.43 -15.70 -22.24
C ASN A 99 -0.70 -15.06 -21.41
N GLY A 100 -0.59 -13.79 -21.04
CA GLY A 100 -1.56 -13.13 -20.16
C GLY A 100 -1.51 -13.56 -18.69
N ASP A 101 -0.50 -14.31 -18.24
CA ASP A 101 -0.34 -14.79 -16.86
C ASP A 101 0.15 -13.68 -15.90
N TYR A 102 -0.68 -12.65 -15.72
CA TYR A 102 -0.41 -11.57 -14.77
C TYR A 102 -0.37 -12.05 -13.33
N LYS A 103 -1.18 -13.07 -12.98
CA LYS A 103 -1.22 -13.63 -11.64
C LYS A 103 0.11 -14.30 -11.29
N GLY A 104 0.56 -15.26 -12.10
CA GLY A 104 1.80 -16.01 -11.84
C GLY A 104 3.03 -15.11 -11.89
N MET A 105 3.01 -14.05 -12.73
CA MET A 105 4.02 -12.99 -12.65
C MET A 105 4.04 -12.32 -11.26
N VAL A 106 2.90 -11.87 -10.74
CA VAL A 106 2.83 -11.25 -9.41
C VAL A 106 3.20 -12.24 -8.30
N ASP A 107 2.82 -13.51 -8.41
CA ASP A 107 3.20 -14.57 -7.47
C ASP A 107 4.73 -14.66 -7.35
N ARG A 108 5.46 -14.65 -8.48
CA ARG A 108 6.93 -14.67 -8.50
C ARG A 108 7.55 -13.42 -7.89
N LEU A 109 6.97 -12.23 -8.14
CA LEU A 109 7.49 -10.99 -7.55
C LEU A 109 7.36 -10.98 -6.03
N ILE A 110 6.25 -11.51 -5.49
CA ILE A 110 6.00 -11.57 -4.04
C ILE A 110 7.01 -12.48 -3.34
N SER A 111 7.31 -13.64 -3.93
CA SER A 111 8.21 -14.63 -3.34
C SER A 111 9.70 -14.31 -3.55
N ASP A 112 10.05 -13.43 -4.49
CA ASP A 112 11.43 -13.07 -4.79
C ASP A 112 12.04 -12.13 -3.73
N ARG A 113 12.82 -12.73 -2.81
CA ARG A 113 13.50 -12.04 -1.71
C ARG A 113 14.75 -11.26 -2.13
N ASN A 114 15.27 -11.50 -3.33
CA ASN A 114 16.46 -10.84 -3.86
C ASN A 114 16.15 -9.95 -5.07
N GLY A 115 14.87 -9.86 -5.43
CA GLY A 115 14.38 -9.11 -6.57
C GLY A 115 14.34 -7.60 -6.36
N ARG A 116 13.76 -6.93 -7.36
CA ARG A 116 13.62 -5.47 -7.40
C ARG A 116 12.48 -4.93 -6.53
N PHE A 117 11.59 -5.80 -6.05
CA PHE A 117 10.33 -5.41 -5.43
C PHE A 117 10.28 -5.71 -3.94
N HIS A 118 9.60 -4.83 -3.21
CA HIS A 118 9.08 -5.09 -1.87
C HIS A 118 7.59 -4.79 -1.85
N PHE A 119 6.80 -5.62 -1.15
CA PHE A 119 5.36 -5.42 -1.02
C PHE A 119 4.95 -5.23 0.43
N GLY A 120 3.94 -4.39 0.63
CA GLY A 120 3.36 -4.17 1.95
C GLY A 120 2.17 -3.23 1.92
N SER A 121 1.97 -2.53 3.03
CA SER A 121 0.89 -1.57 3.20
C SER A 121 1.38 -0.34 3.96
N LEU A 122 0.77 0.81 3.67
CA LEU A 122 1.06 2.09 4.33
C LEU A 122 0.87 1.97 5.84
N VAL A 123 -0.26 1.40 6.26
CA VAL A 123 -0.48 0.93 7.63
C VAL A 123 -0.26 -0.58 7.64
N ARG A 124 0.76 -1.06 8.36
CA ARG A 124 1.17 -2.47 8.31
C ARG A 124 0.16 -3.43 8.93
N CYS A 125 -0.58 -2.97 9.92
CA CYS A 125 -1.64 -3.73 10.59
C CYS A 125 -2.96 -3.68 9.81
N THR A 126 -3.85 -4.64 10.05
CA THR A 126 -5.25 -4.55 9.61
C THR A 126 -5.90 -3.32 10.26
N VAL A 127 -6.65 -2.55 9.47
CA VAL A 127 -7.46 -1.42 9.92
C VAL A 127 -8.92 -1.72 9.59
N GLU A 128 -9.78 -1.54 10.59
CA GLU A 128 -11.23 -1.75 10.44
C GLU A 128 -12.00 -0.58 11.05
N ARG A 129 -13.11 -0.25 10.41
CA ARG A 129 -14.10 0.72 10.90
C ARG A 129 -15.33 -0.02 11.35
N TYR A 130 -15.91 0.39 12.47
CA TYR A 130 -17.19 -0.13 12.90
C TYR A 130 -18.31 0.41 11.99
N ASP A 131 -19.13 -0.49 11.46
CA ASP A 131 -20.33 -0.17 10.69
C ASP A 131 -21.56 -0.39 11.59
N GLU A 132 -22.13 0.70 12.07
CA GLU A 132 -23.28 0.67 12.98
C GLU A 132 -24.52 0.04 12.34
N LYS A 133 -24.71 0.16 11.02
CA LYS A 133 -25.88 -0.44 10.35
C LYS A 133 -25.76 -1.96 10.28
N ALA A 134 -24.56 -2.45 10.01
CA ALA A 134 -24.26 -3.87 9.95
C ALA A 134 -23.90 -4.48 11.31
N GLN A 135 -23.74 -3.65 12.36
CA GLN A 135 -23.24 -4.02 13.68
C GLN A 135 -21.93 -4.84 13.59
N ALA A 136 -21.06 -4.48 12.65
CA ALA A 136 -19.90 -5.28 12.28
C ALA A 136 -18.69 -4.43 11.90
N TRP A 137 -17.51 -4.99 12.14
CA TRP A 137 -16.25 -4.39 11.71
C TRP A 137 -16.04 -4.62 10.21
N LYS A 138 -15.80 -3.54 9.47
CA LYS A 138 -15.50 -3.58 8.04
C LYS A 138 -14.11 -3.03 7.79
N GLY A 139 -13.32 -3.75 7.02
CA GLY A 139 -11.97 -3.33 6.69
C GLY A 139 -11.97 -2.15 5.71
N SER A 140 -10.83 -1.46 5.69
CA SER A 140 -10.73 -0.17 5.03
C SER A 140 -10.48 -0.23 3.52
N GLY A 141 -11.52 0.03 2.72
CA GLY A 141 -11.42 0.33 1.30
C GLY A 141 -10.91 1.75 0.99
N GLY A 142 -10.80 2.09 -0.31
CA GLY A 142 -10.06 3.27 -0.81
C GLY A 142 -10.55 4.67 -0.40
N GLY A 143 -11.70 4.80 0.28
CA GLY A 143 -12.21 6.06 0.83
C GLY A 143 -12.05 6.19 2.35
N MET A 144 -11.18 5.39 2.96
CA MET A 144 -11.01 5.35 4.43
C MET A 144 -9.69 5.91 4.95
N LEU A 145 -8.66 6.13 4.12
CA LEU A 145 -7.39 6.70 4.61
C LEU A 145 -7.59 8.10 5.21
N ASP A 146 -8.26 9.00 4.48
CA ASP A 146 -8.55 10.35 4.94
C ASP A 146 -9.47 10.35 6.17
N LYS A 147 -10.51 9.51 6.20
CA LYS A 147 -11.39 9.35 7.36
C LYS A 147 -10.67 8.79 8.58
N PHE A 148 -9.78 7.81 8.39
CA PHE A 148 -9.00 7.21 9.46
C PHE A 148 -8.05 8.27 10.05
N MET A 149 -7.28 8.94 9.20
CA MET A 149 -6.32 9.98 9.62
C MET A 149 -6.96 11.28 10.11
N ALA A 150 -8.27 11.48 9.89
CA ALA A 150 -9.01 12.59 10.49
C ALA A 150 -9.21 12.42 12.00
N THR A 151 -9.05 11.20 12.53
CA THR A 151 -9.12 10.92 13.97
C THR A 151 -7.73 10.99 14.61
N PRO A 152 -7.59 11.41 15.89
CA PRO A 152 -6.31 11.35 16.61
C PRO A 152 -5.72 9.93 16.62
N PHE A 153 -6.56 8.91 16.84
CA PHE A 153 -6.16 7.51 16.83
C PHE A 153 -5.56 7.09 15.48
N GLY A 154 -6.28 7.34 14.38
CA GLY A 154 -5.82 6.93 13.06
C GLY A 154 -4.62 7.73 12.57
N ASN A 155 -4.52 9.02 12.94
CA ASN A 155 -3.34 9.82 12.67
C ASN A 155 -2.10 9.26 13.39
N GLU A 156 -2.22 8.95 14.69
CA GLU A 156 -1.15 8.34 15.50
C GLU A 156 -0.65 7.03 14.86
N VAL A 157 -1.57 6.13 14.53
CA VAL A 157 -1.24 4.82 13.94
C VAL A 157 -0.58 4.97 12.57
N ALA A 158 -1.13 5.83 11.71
CA ALA A 158 -0.60 6.05 10.38
C ALA A 158 0.80 6.68 10.43
N MET A 159 0.99 7.67 11.31
CA MET A 159 2.30 8.32 11.51
C MET A 159 3.34 7.33 12.03
N ASN A 160 2.99 6.52 13.03
CA ASN A 160 3.87 5.48 13.55
C ASN A 160 4.33 4.51 12.44
N CYS A 161 3.43 4.09 11.55
CA CYS A 161 3.81 3.22 10.42
C CYS A 161 4.65 3.94 9.38
N ALA A 162 4.26 5.15 8.97
CA ALA A 162 4.96 5.92 7.95
C ALA A 162 6.38 6.27 8.42
N SER A 163 6.55 6.79 9.63
CA SER A 163 7.88 7.10 10.18
C SER A 163 8.74 5.86 10.36
N GLN A 164 8.16 4.73 10.79
CA GLN A 164 8.91 3.49 11.01
C GLN A 164 9.39 2.83 9.70
N PHE A 165 8.54 2.79 8.69
CA PHE A 165 8.78 1.94 7.50
C PHE A 165 9.06 2.73 6.23
N LEU A 166 8.74 4.03 6.20
CA LEU A 166 9.01 4.91 5.05
C LEU A 166 9.99 6.03 5.41
N GLY A 167 10.16 6.38 6.69
CA GLY A 167 11.04 7.46 7.16
C GLY A 167 12.46 7.38 6.61
N ALA A 168 13.02 6.17 6.55
CA ALA A 168 14.33 5.91 5.96
C ALA A 168 14.27 4.67 5.05
N LEU A 169 13.96 4.86 3.77
CA LEU A 169 13.99 3.78 2.79
C LEU A 169 15.43 3.41 2.41
N PRO A 170 15.68 2.15 1.98
CA PRO A 170 16.99 1.72 1.50
C PRO A 170 17.51 2.62 0.37
N SER A 171 18.82 2.82 0.28
CA SER A 171 19.45 3.71 -0.71
C SER A 171 19.21 3.29 -2.17
N ARG A 172 18.92 2.00 -2.40
CA ARG A 172 18.54 1.45 -3.70
C ARG A 172 17.12 1.84 -4.13
N THR A 173 16.26 2.20 -3.19
CA THR A 173 14.86 2.53 -3.49
C THR A 173 14.80 3.84 -4.30
N ARG A 174 14.06 3.80 -5.40
CA ARG A 174 13.79 4.95 -6.29
C ARG A 174 12.30 5.24 -6.42
N LEU A 175 11.46 4.23 -6.26
CA LEU A 175 10.03 4.31 -6.53
C LEU A 175 9.19 3.69 -5.43
N VAL A 176 8.13 4.39 -5.02
CA VAL A 176 7.04 3.85 -4.20
C VAL A 176 5.74 3.91 -5.00
N VAL A 177 5.16 2.75 -5.31
CA VAL A 177 3.86 2.62 -5.97
C VAL A 177 2.77 2.46 -4.91
N MET A 178 1.82 3.39 -4.88
CA MET A 178 0.71 3.44 -3.93
C MET A 178 -0.59 3.04 -4.62
N PHE A 179 -1.19 1.91 -4.22
CA PHE A 179 -2.52 1.50 -4.69
C PHE A 179 -3.61 2.35 -4.03
N GLY A 180 -4.11 3.33 -4.78
CA GLY A 180 -5.19 4.21 -4.34
C GLY A 180 -5.09 5.60 -4.94
N LEU A 181 -6.15 6.00 -5.64
CA LEU A 181 -6.40 7.38 -6.06
C LEU A 181 -7.44 8.05 -5.15
N GLY A 182 -8.47 7.30 -4.76
CA GLY A 182 -9.63 7.82 -4.04
C GLY A 182 -10.54 8.70 -4.92
N THR A 183 -11.59 9.23 -4.33
CA THR A 183 -12.52 10.13 -5.01
C THR A 183 -11.89 11.52 -5.11
N LYS A 184 -11.86 12.08 -6.33
CA LYS A 184 -11.22 13.39 -6.60
C LYS A 184 -9.80 13.48 -6.03
N LEU A 185 -9.03 12.39 -6.10
CA LEU A 185 -7.65 12.30 -5.62
C LEU A 185 -7.46 12.53 -4.10
N ASN A 186 -8.51 12.33 -3.28
CA ASN A 186 -8.40 12.54 -1.83
C ASN A 186 -7.37 11.61 -1.17
N TYR A 187 -7.26 10.37 -1.64
CA TYR A 187 -6.26 9.43 -1.13
C TYR A 187 -4.84 9.90 -1.42
N VAL A 188 -4.58 10.43 -2.63
CA VAL A 188 -3.26 10.99 -3.01
C VAL A 188 -2.85 12.11 -2.07
N ARG A 189 -3.75 13.08 -1.84
CA ARG A 189 -3.49 14.21 -0.93
C ARG A 189 -3.23 13.77 0.51
N ALA A 190 -4.06 12.84 1.00
CA ALA A 190 -3.95 12.33 2.36
C ALA A 190 -2.64 11.55 2.57
N ALA A 191 -2.30 10.65 1.65
CA ALA A 191 -1.04 9.90 1.68
C ALA A 191 0.18 10.81 1.56
N ARG A 192 0.14 11.80 0.66
CA ARG A 192 1.23 12.78 0.52
C ARG A 192 1.49 13.52 1.83
N LYS A 193 0.45 14.08 2.46
CA LYS A 193 0.59 14.77 3.75
C LYS A 193 1.25 13.89 4.82
N LEU A 194 0.88 12.61 4.87
CA LEU A 194 1.47 11.65 5.79
C LEU A 194 2.95 11.38 5.47
N VAL A 195 3.27 11.17 4.19
CA VAL A 195 4.64 10.90 3.73
C VAL A 195 5.54 12.11 3.99
N GLU A 196 5.11 13.33 3.64
CA GLU A 196 5.88 14.56 3.86
C GLU A 196 6.14 14.83 5.35
N ALA A 197 5.21 14.45 6.23
CA ALA A 197 5.39 14.54 7.67
C ALA A 197 6.33 13.46 8.23
N ALA A 198 6.34 12.27 7.63
CA ALA A 198 7.15 11.13 8.10
C ALA A 198 8.57 11.09 7.52
N ARG A 199 8.78 11.66 6.32
CA ARG A 199 10.08 11.77 5.63
C ARG A 199 10.44 13.24 5.43
N PRO A 200 11.49 13.73 6.10
CA PRO A 200 12.13 14.99 5.72
C PRO A 200 12.61 14.93 4.26
N GLY A 201 12.34 15.95 3.47
CA GLY A 201 12.73 16.00 2.07
C GLY A 201 12.28 17.28 1.38
N LYS A 202 12.90 17.61 0.24
CA LYS A 202 12.49 18.74 -0.59
C LYS A 202 11.39 18.30 -1.54
N TRP A 203 10.20 18.13 -0.99
CA TRP A 203 9.06 17.60 -1.71
C TRP A 203 8.57 18.54 -2.81
N ARG A 204 8.42 18.00 -4.02
CA ARG A 204 7.83 18.69 -5.17
C ARG A 204 6.74 17.83 -5.79
N THR A 205 5.73 18.50 -6.34
CA THR A 205 4.74 17.87 -7.21
C THR A 205 5.41 17.47 -8.52
N VAL A 206 5.22 16.22 -8.95
CA VAL A 206 5.59 15.77 -10.31
C VAL A 206 4.39 15.91 -11.23
N ASN A 207 3.24 15.38 -10.81
CA ASN A 207 1.94 15.56 -11.46
C ASN A 207 0.82 15.26 -10.44
N GLU A 208 -0.43 15.16 -10.90
CA GLU A 208 -1.62 14.97 -10.06
C GLU A 208 -1.61 13.66 -9.25
N VAL A 209 -0.85 12.66 -9.68
CA VAL A 209 -0.74 11.35 -9.03
C VAL A 209 0.67 11.03 -8.54
N ALA A 210 1.61 11.97 -8.63
CA ALA A 210 3.00 11.72 -8.27
C ALA A 210 3.70 12.93 -7.62
N TYR A 211 4.59 12.64 -6.68
CA TYR A 211 5.43 13.60 -5.97
C TYR A 211 6.78 12.98 -5.61
N SER A 212 7.81 13.80 -5.43
CA SER A 212 9.18 13.33 -5.20
C SER A 212 9.94 14.27 -4.29
N ASP A 213 10.89 13.74 -3.53
CA ASP A 213 11.86 14.50 -2.73
C ASP A 213 13.21 14.72 -3.47
N GLY A 214 13.32 14.24 -4.71
CA GLY A 214 14.54 14.24 -5.52
C GLY A 214 15.19 12.86 -5.63
N ASP A 215 15.10 12.04 -4.58
CA ASP A 215 15.73 10.71 -4.51
C ASP A 215 14.71 9.59 -4.74
N ILE A 216 13.50 9.78 -4.22
CA ILE A 216 12.41 8.81 -4.28
C ILE A 216 11.18 9.49 -4.88
N THR A 217 10.53 8.79 -5.80
CA THR A 217 9.24 9.22 -6.36
C THR A 217 8.13 8.33 -5.83
N PHE A 218 7.07 8.95 -5.32
CA PHE A 218 5.82 8.29 -4.96
C PHE A 218 4.84 8.45 -6.12
N VAL A 219 4.31 7.32 -6.62
CA VAL A 219 3.34 7.29 -7.72
C VAL A 219 2.08 6.56 -7.26
N HIS A 220 0.93 7.21 -7.42
CA HIS A 220 -0.36 6.65 -7.11
C HIS A 220 -1.01 6.02 -8.34
N VAL A 221 -1.55 4.82 -8.16
CA VAL A 221 -2.24 4.04 -9.20
C VAL A 221 -3.65 3.68 -8.78
N GLU A 222 -4.47 3.24 -9.73
CA GLU A 222 -5.80 2.72 -9.43
C GLU A 222 -5.74 1.58 -8.40
N HIS A 223 -6.68 1.52 -7.47
CA HIS A 223 -6.70 0.45 -6.48
C HIS A 223 -7.04 -0.88 -7.16
N PHE A 224 -6.26 -1.94 -6.89
CA PHE A 224 -6.42 -3.26 -7.56
C PHE A 224 -7.79 -3.93 -7.31
N ALA A 225 -8.50 -3.54 -6.25
CA ALA A 225 -9.85 -4.01 -5.92
C ALA A 225 -10.96 -3.03 -6.31
N SER A 226 -10.65 -1.99 -7.11
CA SER A 226 -11.66 -1.07 -7.63
C SER A 226 -12.70 -1.83 -8.46
N GLN A 227 -13.97 -1.52 -8.21
CA GLN A 227 -15.11 -2.22 -8.82
C GLN A 227 -15.49 -1.65 -10.19
N GLY A 228 -16.18 -2.45 -10.99
CA GLY A 228 -16.71 -2.04 -12.29
C GLY A 228 -15.63 -1.63 -13.28
N ALA A 229 -15.90 -0.56 -14.05
CA ALA A 229 -15.04 -0.12 -15.14
C ALA A 229 -13.84 0.74 -14.72
N LEU A 230 -13.60 0.96 -13.41
CA LEU A 230 -12.53 1.87 -12.96
C LEU A 230 -11.13 1.46 -13.44
N ILE A 231 -10.78 0.18 -13.31
CA ILE A 231 -9.48 -0.33 -13.79
C ILE A 231 -9.42 -0.28 -15.33
N PRO A 232 -10.37 -0.82 -16.10
CA PRO A 232 -10.37 -0.68 -17.56
C PRO A 232 -10.30 0.78 -18.05
N ASN A 233 -11.04 1.70 -17.42
CA ASN A 233 -11.03 3.13 -17.75
C ASN A 233 -9.65 3.74 -17.49
N TRP A 234 -9.03 3.43 -16.34
CA TRP A 234 -7.69 3.89 -15.99
C TRP A 234 -6.60 3.31 -16.90
N LEU A 235 -6.76 2.05 -17.32
CA LEU A 235 -5.89 1.39 -18.31
C LEU A 235 -6.06 1.95 -19.74
N GLY A 236 -7.09 2.78 -19.99
CA GLY A 236 -7.37 3.36 -21.30
C GLY A 236 -8.20 2.48 -22.24
N MET A 237 -8.83 1.41 -21.74
CA MET A 237 -9.59 0.46 -22.57
C MET A 237 -10.94 1.00 -23.06
N ASN A 238 -11.52 1.98 -22.35
CA ASN A 238 -12.90 2.43 -22.57
C ASN A 238 -13.00 3.90 -23.03
N ASN A 239 -11.92 4.48 -23.56
CA ASN A 239 -11.87 5.90 -23.98
C ASN A 239 -12.45 6.87 -22.94
N HIS A 240 -11.94 6.80 -21.71
CA HIS A 240 -12.45 7.56 -20.57
C HIS A 240 -11.35 8.44 -19.98
N ASP A 241 -11.68 9.64 -19.48
CA ASP A 241 -10.71 10.64 -18.98
C ASP A 241 -9.75 10.12 -17.92
N ARG A 242 -10.20 9.14 -17.15
CA ARG A 242 -9.39 8.42 -16.15
C ARG A 242 -8.10 7.82 -16.73
N ALA A 243 -8.05 7.52 -18.03
CA ALA A 243 -6.85 7.07 -18.73
C ALA A 243 -5.71 8.10 -18.67
N ALA A 244 -6.03 9.40 -18.55
CA ALA A 244 -5.02 10.44 -18.36
C ALA A 244 -4.23 10.25 -17.06
N LEU A 245 -4.88 9.79 -15.98
CA LEU A 245 -4.19 9.46 -14.73
C LEU A 245 -3.28 8.24 -14.87
N GLY A 246 -3.67 7.25 -15.69
CA GLY A 246 -2.83 6.09 -16.01
C GLY A 246 -1.57 6.47 -16.78
N ARG A 247 -1.69 7.34 -17.78
CA ARG A 247 -0.54 7.89 -18.51
C ARG A 247 0.39 8.69 -17.62
N LYS A 248 -0.14 9.61 -16.80
CA LYS A 248 0.63 10.39 -15.82
C LYS A 248 1.38 9.51 -14.82
N ALA A 249 0.79 8.41 -14.36
CA ALA A 249 1.46 7.44 -13.50
C ALA A 249 2.63 6.76 -14.22
N ARG A 250 2.42 6.31 -15.48
CA ARG A 250 3.48 5.71 -16.31
C ARG A 250 4.64 6.68 -16.55
N GLU A 251 4.35 7.92 -16.93
CA GLU A 251 5.36 8.95 -17.19
C GLU A 251 6.21 9.23 -15.93
N ALA A 252 5.58 9.33 -14.76
CA ALA A 252 6.28 9.51 -13.50
C ALA A 252 7.16 8.31 -13.12
N VAL A 253 6.70 7.08 -13.38
CA VAL A 253 7.49 5.86 -13.17
C VAL A 253 8.71 5.82 -14.10
N GLN A 254 8.52 6.13 -15.39
CA GLN A 254 9.61 6.15 -16.36
C GLN A 254 10.68 7.17 -15.97
N ALA A 255 10.27 8.37 -15.55
CA ALA A 255 11.19 9.39 -15.08
C ALA A 255 11.96 8.95 -13.81
N ALA A 256 11.28 8.30 -12.86
CA ALA A 256 11.87 7.88 -11.58
C ALA A 256 12.87 6.72 -11.71
N LEU A 257 12.74 5.87 -12.74
CA LEU A 257 13.60 4.71 -12.96
C LEU A 257 14.68 4.95 -14.03
N ALA A 258 14.65 6.09 -14.71
CA ALA A 258 15.70 6.51 -15.65
C ALA A 258 16.85 7.28 -14.96
N SER A 259 16.64 7.73 -13.73
CA SER A 259 17.58 8.48 -12.88
C SER A 259 18.34 7.59 -11.90
#